data_AF-A0A5K1DTS3-F1
#
_entry.id   AF-A0A5K1DTS3-F1
#
_cell.length_a   1.000
_cell.length_b   1.000
_cell.length_c   1.000
_cell.angle_alpha   90.00
_cell.angle_beta   90.00
_cell.angle_gamma   90.00
#
_symmetry.space_group_name_H-M   'P 1'
#
loop_
_entity.id
_entity.type
_entity.pdbx_description
1 polymer ?
#
loop_
_entity_poly.entity_id
_entity_poly.type
_entity_poly.pdbx_seq_one_letter_code
_entity_poly.pdbx_strand_id
1 'polypeptide(L)' 'RGDFKDIAKRSTHTILAAYGIKCSRSQAVSVQPPNCDHATDGFSLCILINECCSKCFNEFVRNVVGRIAKEVAKTRV' A
#
# COMPACT_ATOMS: atom_id res chain seq x y z
N ARG A 1 -1.24 18.37 12.58
CA ARG A 1 -0.34 17.22 12.88
C ARG A 1 -1.06 15.86 12.90
N GLY A 2 -2.40 15.81 12.90
CA GLY A 2 -3.16 14.54 12.86
C GLY A 2 -3.23 13.86 11.48
N ASP A 3 -3.18 14.65 10.40
CA ASP A 3 -3.41 14.15 9.04
C ASP A 3 -2.30 13.23 8.53
N PHE A 4 -1.05 13.58 8.79
CA PHE A 4 0.08 12.72 8.41
C PHE A 4 0.00 11.35 9.09
N LYS A 5 -0.39 11.32 10.38
CA LYS A 5 -0.56 10.09 11.14
C LYS A 5 -1.72 9.25 10.60
N ASP A 6 -2.84 9.89 10.23
CA ASP A 6 -3.98 9.22 9.61
C ASP A 6 -3.62 8.62 8.24
N ILE A 7 -2.97 9.42 7.38
CA ILE A 7 -2.52 8.99 6.05
C ILE A 7 -1.55 7.81 6.16
N ALA A 8 -0.54 7.91 7.02
CA ALA A 8 0.45 6.83 7.20
C ALA A 8 -0.24 5.55 7.70
N LYS A 9 -1.10 5.65 8.72
CA LYS A 9 -1.81 4.50 9.29
C LYS A 9 -2.70 3.81 8.26
N ARG A 10 -3.53 4.58 7.55
CA ARG A 10 -4.44 4.05 6.51
C ARG A 10 -3.67 3.44 5.34
N SER A 11 -2.53 4.04 4.97
CA SER A 11 -1.67 3.53 3.89
C SER A 11 -1.07 2.18 4.26
N THR A 12 -0.51 2.08 5.47
CA THR A 12 0.03 0.82 5.99
C THR A 12 -1.03 -0.25 6.07
N HIS A 13 -2.21 0.05 6.62
CA HIS A 13 -3.32 -0.91 6.69
C HIS A 13 -3.76 -1.39 5.30
N THR A 14 -3.80 -0.48 4.32
CA THR A 14 -4.17 -0.78 2.94
C THR A 14 -3.13 -1.67 2.25
N ILE A 15 -1.84 -1.36 2.40
CA ILE A 15 -0.74 -2.16 1.86
C ILE A 15 -0.77 -3.57 2.47
N LEU A 16 -0.85 -3.68 3.79
CA LEU A 16 -0.89 -4.98 4.48
C LEU A 16 -2.11 -5.81 4.06
N ALA A 17 -3.28 -5.19 3.92
CA ALA A 17 -4.49 -5.86 3.45
C ALA A 17 -4.37 -6.37 2.01
N ALA A 18 -3.68 -5.63 1.13
CA ALA A 18 -3.42 -6.06 -0.26
C ALA A 18 -2.57 -7.34 -0.33
N TYR A 19 -1.70 -7.54 0.65
CA TYR A 19 -0.89 -8.76 0.82
C TYR A 19 -1.56 -9.83 1.68
N GLY A 20 -2.86 -9.70 1.98
CA GLY A 20 -3.62 -10.70 2.74
C GLY A 20 -3.31 -10.74 4.24
N ILE A 21 -2.55 -9.77 4.77
CA ILE A 21 -2.23 -9.68 6.18
C ILE A 21 -3.44 -9.09 6.92
N LYS A 22 -3.94 -9.80 7.95
CA LYS A 22 -5.09 -9.37 8.75
C LYS A 22 -4.79 -8.06 9.49
N CYS A 23 -5.19 -6.94 8.91
CA CYS A 23 -5.34 -5.65 9.59
C CYS A 23 -6.82 -5.38 9.90
N SER A 24 -7.08 -4.51 10.87
CA SER A 24 -8.42 -3.98 11.14
C SER A 24 -8.96 -3.30 9.86
N ARG A 25 -9.83 -4.03 9.16
CA ARG A 25 -10.37 -3.71 7.82
C ARG A 25 -11.17 -2.41 7.75
N SER A 26 -11.53 -1.81 8.88
CA SER A 26 -12.39 -0.62 8.94
C SER A 26 -11.79 0.64 8.31
N GLN A 27 -10.51 0.66 7.95
CA GLN A 27 -9.84 1.82 7.34
C GLN A 27 -9.02 1.49 6.08
N ALA A 28 -9.00 0.23 5.66
CA ALA A 28 -8.20 -0.21 4.52
C ALA A 28 -9.00 -0.05 3.22
N VAL A 29 -8.38 0.57 2.21
CA VAL A 29 -8.95 0.62 0.86
C VAL A 29 -8.71 -0.73 0.20
N SER A 30 -9.71 -1.30 -0.48
CA SER A 30 -9.48 -2.50 -1.28
C SER A 30 -8.59 -2.14 -2.48
N VAL A 31 -7.39 -2.69 -2.51
CA VAL A 31 -6.44 -2.57 -3.62
C VAL A 31 -5.88 -3.96 -3.92
N GLN A 32 -5.70 -4.26 -5.21
CA GLN A 32 -5.00 -5.46 -5.61
C GLN A 32 -3.49 -5.24 -5.46
N PRO A 33 -2.74 -6.28 -5.05
CA PRO A 33 -1.29 -6.22 -5.06
C PRO A 33 -0.80 -6.01 -6.51
N PRO A 34 0.35 -5.35 -6.70
CA PRO A 34 0.91 -5.16 -8.02
C PRO A 34 1.33 -6.50 -8.62
N ASN A 35 0.89 -6.78 -9.86
CA ASN A 35 1.49 -7.83 -10.68
C ASN A 35 2.80 -7.28 -11.26
N CYS A 36 3.89 -8.03 -11.10
CA CYS A 36 5.19 -7.64 -11.62
C CYS A 36 5.53 -8.48 -12.85
N ASP A 37 5.52 -7.87 -14.04
CA ASP A 37 5.99 -8.51 -15.28
C ASP A 37 7.53 -8.45 -15.45
N HIS A 38 8.23 -7.87 -14.48
CA HIS A 38 9.70 -7.87 -14.48
C HIS A 38 10.20 -9.25 -14.04
N ALA A 39 11.09 -9.85 -14.83
CA ALA A 39 11.81 -11.06 -14.42
C ALA A 39 12.45 -10.81 -13.05
N THR A 40 12.04 -11.59 -12.05
CA THR A 40 12.49 -11.45 -10.67
C THR A 40 13.95 -11.93 -10.60
N ASP A 41 14.89 -11.06 -10.97
CA ASP A 41 16.30 -11.26 -10.64
C ASP A 41 16.39 -11.34 -9.13
N GLY A 42 16.74 -12.55 -8.67
CA GLY A 42 16.58 -12.96 -7.30
C GLY A 42 17.22 -12.04 -6.29
N PHE A 43 16.77 -12.22 -5.06
CA PHE A 43 17.28 -11.64 -3.81
C PHE A 43 16.75 -10.26 -3.41
N SER A 44 15.85 -10.31 -2.41
CA SER A 44 15.96 -9.64 -1.10
C SER A 44 14.70 -8.86 -0.71
N LEU A 45 13.79 -9.57 -0.01
CA LEU A 45 12.68 -9.15 0.88
C LEU A 45 11.44 -10.08 0.77
N CYS A 46 11.54 -11.14 -0.04
CA CYS A 46 10.49 -12.14 -0.25
C CYS A 46 10.45 -13.25 0.82
N ILE A 47 10.11 -12.93 2.06
CA ILE A 47 9.36 -13.91 2.89
C ILE A 47 7.90 -13.45 3.09
N LEU A 48 7.55 -12.20 2.75
CA LEU A 48 6.17 -11.71 2.87
C LEU A 48 5.51 -11.26 1.56
N ILE A 49 6.29 -10.94 0.52
CA ILE A 49 5.83 -10.32 -0.74
C ILE A 49 6.45 -11.09 -1.91
N ASN A 50 5.87 -12.20 -2.32
CA ASN A 50 6.55 -13.17 -3.18
C ASN A 50 6.65 -12.78 -4.68
N GLU A 51 6.11 -11.64 -5.13
CA GLU A 51 5.86 -11.43 -6.57
C GLU A 51 6.09 -9.98 -7.03
N CYS A 52 6.87 -9.14 -6.33
CA CYS A 52 7.00 -7.73 -6.70
C CYS A 52 8.42 -7.18 -6.57
N CYS A 53 8.95 -6.61 -7.66
CA CYS A 53 10.23 -5.91 -7.63
C CYS A 53 10.12 -4.57 -6.87
N SER A 54 11.26 -4.03 -6.43
CA SER A 54 11.31 -2.78 -5.66
C SER A 54 10.65 -1.58 -6.38
N LYS A 55 10.75 -1.51 -7.71
CA LYS A 55 10.12 -0.45 -8.50
C LYS A 55 8.60 -0.54 -8.48
N CYS A 56 8.04 -1.72 -8.79
CA CYS A 56 6.60 -1.97 -8.75
C CYS A 56 6.03 -1.75 -7.35
N PHE A 57 6.77 -2.13 -6.32
CA PHE A 57 6.36 -1.91 -4.94
C PHE A 57 6.34 -0.41 -4.59
N ASN A 58 7.41 0.32 -4.93
CA ASN A 58 7.48 1.77 -4.65
C ASN A 58 6.37 2.55 -5.38
N GLU A 59 6.06 2.18 -6.62
CA GLU A 59 4.94 2.79 -7.35
C GLU A 59 3.59 2.47 -6.71
N PHE A 60 3.38 1.22 -6.30
CA PHE A 60 2.18 0.81 -5.58
C PHE A 60 2.00 1.61 -4.28
N VAL A 61 3.05 1.75 -3.47
CA VAL A 61 3.03 2.55 -2.23
C VAL A 61 2.67 4.01 -2.53
N ARG A 62 3.31 4.62 -3.54
CA ARG A 62 3.02 6.00 -3.95
C ARG A 62 1.54 6.18 -4.34
N ASN A 63 0.98 5.23 -5.10
CA ASN A 63 -0.41 5.26 -5.54
C ASN A 63 -1.38 5.14 -4.35
N VAL A 64 -1.11 4.22 -3.42
CA VAL A 64 -1.92 4.04 -2.19
C VAL A 64 -1.90 5.31 -1.34
N VAL A 65 -0.71 5.84 -1.05
CA VAL A 65 -0.53 7.05 -0.24
C VAL A 65 -1.23 8.25 -0.89
N GLY A 66 -1.05 8.42 -2.20
CA GLY A 66 -1.68 9.50 -2.97
C GLY A 66 -3.21 9.42 -2.96
N ARG A 67 -3.77 8.21 -3.06
CA ARG A 67 -5.22 8.00 -2.99
C ARG A 67 -5.76 8.35 -1.60
N ILE A 68 -5.11 7.88 -0.54
CA ILE A 68 -5.53 8.15 0.84
C ILE A 68 -5.40 9.63 1.21
N ALA A 69 -4.31 10.28 0.78
CA ALA A 69 -4.14 11.73 0.98
C ALA A 69 -5.27 12.54 0.32
N LYS A 70 -5.71 12.15 -0.89
CA LYS A 70 -6.85 12.77 -1.57
C LYS A 70 -8.17 12.51 -0.84
N GLU A 71 -8.39 11.30 -0.31
CA GLU A 71 -9.59 10.99 0.49
C GLU A 71 -9.65 11.84 1.76
N VAL A 72 -8.54 11.94 2.51
CA VAL A 72 -8.44 12.79 3.71
C VAL A 72 -8.67 14.27 3.36
N ALA A 73 -8.22 14.73 2.20
CA ALA A 73 -8.47 16.10 1.74
C ALA A 73 -9.94 16.34 1.35
N LYS A 74 -10.64 15.33 0.79
CA LYS A 74 -12.05 15.43 0.38
C LYS A 74 -13.04 15.38 1.54
N THR A 75 -12.74 14.70 2.64
CA THR A 75 -13.61 14.65 3.84
C THR A 75 -13.75 16.01 4.55
N ARG A 76 -13.09 17.07 4.03
CA ARG A 76 -13.09 18.43 4.58
C ARG A 76 -13.90 19.44 3.78
N VAL A 77 -14.52 19.03 2.66
CA VAL A 77 -15.45 19.85 1.86
C VAL A 77 -16.87 19.38 2.10
#